data_AF-A0A7V8YFN2-F1
#
_entry.id   AF-A0A7V8YFN2-F1
#
_cell.length_a   1.000
_cell.length_b   1.000
_cell.length_c   1.000
_cell.angle_alpha   90.00
_cell.angle_beta   90.00
_cell.angle_gamma   90.00
#
_symmetry.space_group_name_H-M   'P 1'
#
loop_
_entity.id
_entity.type
_entity.pdbx_description
1 polymer ?
#
loop_
_entity_poly.entity_id
_entity_poly.type
_entity_poly.pdbx_seq_one_letter_code
_entity_poly.pdbx_strand_id
1 'polypeptide(L)' 'LIGSLVWGRFGERSDADVVVRGLAPSAHGATWAALEARVGVAVDLLRFEDLPDDFGSRVLEQGVEIHVA' A
#
# COMPACT_ATOMS: atom_id res chain seq x y z
N LEU A 1 -4.93 -1.29 -1.93
CA LEU A 1 -4.05 -2.48 -1.97
C LEU A 1 -3.60 -2.73 -3.40
N ILE A 2 -2.34 -3.12 -3.59
CA ILE A 2 -1.78 -3.42 -4.91
C ILE A 2 -0.84 -4.65 -4.84
N GLY A 3 0.00 -4.81 -5.87
CA GLY A 3 1.13 -5.73 -5.83
C GLY A 3 0.71 -7.20 -5.78
N SER A 4 1.52 -8.06 -5.16
CA SER A 4 1.29 -9.51 -5.23
C SER A 4 -0.03 -9.95 -4.57
N LEU A 5 -0.52 -9.16 -3.62
CA LEU A 5 -1.77 -9.39 -2.90
C LEU A 5 -3.01 -9.17 -3.79
N VAL A 6 -2.91 -8.31 -4.81
CA VAL A 6 -4.03 -7.98 -5.72
C VAL A 6 -3.82 -8.47 -7.14
N TRP A 7 -2.59 -8.40 -7.66
CA TRP A 7 -2.27 -8.63 -9.07
C TRP A 7 -1.60 -9.98 -9.35
N GLY A 8 -1.40 -10.84 -8.36
CA GLY A 8 -0.61 -12.07 -8.57
C GLY A 8 -0.62 -13.08 -7.43
N ARG A 9 0.44 -13.89 -7.37
CA ARG A 9 0.57 -14.98 -6.39
C ARG A 9 1.23 -14.48 -5.11
N PHE A 10 0.43 -13.96 -4.18
CA PHE A 10 0.84 -13.75 -2.80
C PHE A 10 1.25 -15.09 -2.15
N GLY A 11 2.40 -15.12 -1.48
CA GLY A 11 2.94 -16.33 -0.85
C GLY A 11 3.65 -16.05 0.47
N GLU A 12 4.27 -17.08 1.06
CA GLU A 12 4.85 -17.02 2.41
C GLU A 12 5.93 -15.96 2.63
N ARG A 13 6.52 -15.44 1.54
CA ARG A 13 7.56 -14.40 1.58
C ARG A 13 7.10 -13.07 0.97
N SER A 14 5.82 -12.95 0.63
CA SER A 14 5.26 -11.72 0.09
C SER A 14 5.04 -10.70 1.19
N ASP A 15 5.34 -9.44 0.87
CA ASP A 15 4.91 -8.26 1.58
C ASP A 15 3.53 -7.78 1.09
N ALA A 16 2.89 -6.95 1.90
CA ALA A 16 1.64 -6.29 1.56
C ALA A 16 1.91 -4.88 1.04
N ASP A 17 1.61 -4.63 -0.23
CA ASP A 17 1.72 -3.31 -0.85
C ASP A 17 0.48 -2.45 -0.59
N VAL A 18 0.66 -1.36 0.15
CA VAL A 18 -0.39 -0.43 0.54
C VAL A 18 -0.09 0.95 -0.01
N VAL A 19 -1.00 1.47 -0.83
CA VAL A 19 -0.95 2.85 -1.31
C VAL A 19 -1.97 3.67 -0.53
N VAL A 20 -1.53 4.79 0.05
CA VAL A 20 -2.40 5.74 0.77
C VAL A 20 -2.38 7.09 0.10
N ARG A 21 -3.57 7.63 -0.15
CA ARG A 21 -3.79 9.00 -0.63
C ARG A 21 -3.96 9.94 0.56
N GLY A 22 -3.35 11.12 0.49
CA GLY A 22 -3.44 12.17 1.51
C GLY A 22 -2.54 11.96 2.73
N LEU A 23 -1.65 10.97 2.71
CA LEU A 23 -0.71 10.73 3.80
C LEU A 23 0.38 11.80 3.79
N ALA A 24 0.45 12.58 4.88
CA ALA A 24 1.50 13.58 5.05
C ALA A 24 2.89 12.91 5.13
N PRO A 25 3.95 13.47 4.51
CA PRO A 25 5.29 12.91 4.57
C PRO A 25 5.78 12.68 6.00
N SER A 26 5.47 13.60 6.92
CA SER A 26 5.84 13.51 8.34
C SER A 26 5.13 12.39 9.11
N ALA A 27 3.98 11.92 8.62
CA ALA A 27 3.22 10.84 9.24
C ALA A 27 3.62 9.45 8.71
N HIS A 28 4.34 9.39 7.58
CA HIS A 28 4.63 8.16 6.85
C HIS A 28 5.24 7.07 7.72
N GLY A 29 6.35 7.35 8.41
CA GLY A 29 7.04 6.36 9.24
C GLY A 29 6.19 5.85 10.41
N ALA A 30 5.40 6.72 11.05
CA ALA A 30 4.51 6.31 12.14
C ALA A 30 3.35 5.44 11.63
N THR A 31 2.76 5.79 10.49
CA THR A 31 1.70 4.99 9.85
C THR A 31 2.22 3.63 9.39
N TRP A 32 3.42 3.60 8.78
CA TRP A 32 4.08 2.36 8.37
C TRP A 32 4.29 1.42 9.57
N ALA A 33 4.91 1.92 10.65
CA ALA A 33 5.17 1.11 11.84
C ALA A 33 3.87 0.59 12.49
N ALA A 34 2.82 1.40 12.52
CA ALA A 34 1.52 0.99 13.05
C ALA A 34 0.84 -0.09 12.19
N LEU A 35 0.96 0.00 10.86
CA LEU A 35 0.45 -1.01 9.94
C LEU A 35 1.24 -2.32 10.08
N GLU A 36 2.56 -2.26 10.04
CA GLU A 36 3.42 -3.46 10.13
C GLU A 36 3.17 -4.24 11.43
N ALA A 37 3.05 -3.54 12.56
CA ALA A 37 2.74 -4.15 13.85
C ALA A 37 1.36 -4.85 13.89
N ARG A 38 0.43 -4.51 12.98
CA ARG A 38 -0.95 -4.98 13.01
C ARG A 38 -1.25 -6.04 11.96
N VAL A 39 -0.57 -6.03 10.81
CA VAL A 39 -0.87 -6.91 9.68
C VAL A 39 -0.08 -8.23 9.76
N GLY A 40 1.01 -8.29 10.52
CA GLY A 40 1.76 -9.53 10.79
C GLY A 40 2.59 -10.04 9.61
N VAL A 41 2.66 -9.27 8.52
CA VAL A 41 3.58 -9.43 7.38
C VAL A 41 4.28 -8.09 7.15
N ALA A 42 5.40 -8.12 6.42
CA ALA A 42 6.06 -6.89 5.99
C ALA A 42 5.09 -6.03 5.15
N VAL A 43 5.13 -4.72 5.34
CA VAL A 43 4.27 -3.77 4.62
C VAL A 43 5.16 -2.83 3.81
N ASP A 44 4.91 -2.72 2.51
CA ASP A 44 5.41 -1.60 1.72
C ASP A 44 4.33 -0.51 1.69
N LEU A 45 4.62 0.62 2.34
CA LEU A 45 3.69 1.76 2.43
C LEU A 45 4.11 2.84 1.45
N LEU A 46 3.30 3.06 0.43
CA LEU A 46 3.50 4.07 -0.61
C LEU A 46 2.52 5.23 -0.45
N ARG A 47 2.97 6.44 -0.72
CA ARG A 47 2.11 7.62 -0.84
C ARG A 47 1.66 7.74 -2.28
N PHE A 48 0.36 7.88 -2.51
CA PHE A 48 -0.18 8.03 -3.86
C PHE A 48 0.41 9.23 -4.59
N GLU A 49 0.66 10.32 -3.85
CA GLU A 49 1.18 11.58 -4.37
C GLU A 49 2.63 11.51 -4.86
N ASP A 50 3.37 10.48 -4.44
CA ASP A 50 4.77 10.28 -4.83
C ASP A 50 4.91 9.26 -5.97
N LEU A 51 3.80 8.68 -6.46
CA LEU A 51 3.83 7.68 -7.52
C LEU A 51 4.00 8.34 -8.90
N PRO A 52 4.75 7.70 -9.83
CA PRO A 52 4.69 8.05 -11.23
C PRO A 52 3.26 7.98 -11.78
N ASP A 53 2.90 8.87 -12.71
CA ASP A 53 1.53 9.00 -13.22
C ASP A 53 0.97 7.68 -13.79
N ASP A 54 1.77 6.95 -14.56
CA ASP A 54 1.40 5.67 -15.16
C ASP A 54 1.12 4.60 -14.10
N PHE A 55 1.95 4.56 -13.05
CA PHE A 55 1.74 3.68 -11.92
C PHE A 55 0.51 4.09 -11.11
N GLY A 56 0.33 5.39 -10.86
CA GLY A 56 -0.86 5.94 -10.21
C GLY A 56 -2.17 5.56 -10.92
N SER A 57 -2.21 5.67 -12.25
CA SER A 57 -3.35 5.21 -13.05
C SER A 57 -3.61 3.72 -12.86
N ARG A 58 -2.56 2.89 -12.89
CA ARG A 58 -2.69 1.45 -12.64
C ARG A 58 -3.23 1.14 -11.25
N VAL A 59 -2.78 1.86 -10.21
CA VAL A 59 -3.31 1.71 -8.85
C VAL A 59 -4.83 1.95 -8.82
N LEU A 60 -5.31 2.96 -9.53
CA LEU A 60 -6.74 3.30 -9.57
C LEU A 60 -7.57 2.31 -10.39
N GLU A 61 -7.02 1.78 -11.47
CA GLU A 61 -7.74 0.86 -12.35
C GLU A 61 -7.74 -0.59 -11.85
N GLN A 62 -6.63 -1.02 -11.26
CA GLN A 62 -6.38 -2.43 -10.95
C GLN A 62 -6.22 -2.69 -9.46
N GLY A 63 -6.08 -1.66 -8.63
CA GLY A 63 -5.98 -1.81 -7.19
C GLY A 63 -7.31 -2.18 -6.54
N VAL A 64 -7.25 -2.67 -5.31
CA VAL A 64 -8.44 -2.84 -4.47
C VAL A 64 -8.48 -1.72 -3.44
N GLU A 65 -9.55 -0.92 -3.47
CA GLU A 65 -9.80 0.15 -2.50
C GLU A 65 -10.25 -0.45 -1.15
N ILE A 66 -9.73 0.08 -0.04
CA ILE A 66 -10.19 -0.24 1.30
C ILE A 66 -10.82 1.00 1.91
N HIS A 67 -12.06 0.88 2.39
CA HIS A 67 -12.70 1.88 3.23
C HIS A 67 -12.54 1.50 4.70
N VAL A 68 -11.91 2.37 5.48
CA VAL A 68 -11.90 2.27 6.94
C VAL A 68 -13.07 3.07 7.49
N ALA A 69 -13.90 2.41 8.29
CA ALA A 69 -15.07 2.98 8.97
C ALA A 69 -14.66 3.75 10.24
#